data_AF-A0A2V8RKD5-F1
#
_entry.id   AF-A0A2V8RKD5-F1
#
_cell.length_a   1.000
_cell.length_b   1.000
_cell.length_c   1.000
_cell.angle_alpha   90.00
_cell.angle_beta   90.00
_cell.angle_gamma   90.00
#
_symmetry.space_group_name_H-M   'P 1'
#
loop_
_entity.id
_entity.type
_entity.pdbx_description
1 polymer ?
#
loop_
_entity_poly.entity_id
_entity_poly.type
_entity_poly.pdbx_seq_one_letter_code
_entity_poly.pdbx_strand_id
1 'polypeptide(L)'
;MQQQQRFVLALVASAAVLILWSYLFPPAKPPLNANANANANTQPSAPGSPQPTSQTTAQSKPSVTPATAPAAPSPVPAVDNTPQRKLHIVTPLYEATLDTRGAVATSWILKKNKSTGRGIFAASSTKNNPKPLELISPPPAGIAPDQLFQPLRLVTGDAALDGALASLNFKISGGSAESGDETIDVSSASQRIDFVLHDDATGLDAMKSITFFADRYSAEIEVKLSRNQQPVPQASLAIGPNIGDQGIDKYTFYLYAPEGIAVVNGAAQRINSVEVHSDRVNTGFINRLLEGISLKAVVNKPPDHEKVDGGVQWAGVGDTYFAMIAVPPKPLAGLEYRTVSYQQKINDKPEERLLITALVPVPTDGSKTELYVGPKDHRLLKTASEEIKQAGGP
;
A
#
# COMPACT_ATOMS: atom_id res chain seq x y z
N MET A 1 -33.23 38.73 -31.09
CA MET A 1 -32.22 38.22 -32.06
C MET A 1 -30.90 38.99 -32.05
N GLN A 2 -30.90 40.33 -31.88
CA GLN A 2 -29.67 41.16 -31.88
C GLN A 2 -28.64 40.84 -30.78
N GLN A 3 -29.04 40.36 -29.61
CA GLN A 3 -28.13 40.13 -28.47
C GLN A 3 -27.36 38.81 -28.56
N GLN A 4 -28.00 37.74 -29.03
CA GLN A 4 -27.33 36.45 -29.30
C GLN A 4 -26.28 36.57 -30.40
N GLN A 5 -26.55 37.35 -31.46
CA GLN A 5 -25.58 37.58 -32.54
C GLN A 5 -24.35 38.35 -32.06
N ARG A 6 -24.52 39.35 -31.19
CA ARG A 6 -23.39 40.08 -30.58
C ARG A 6 -22.57 39.20 -29.65
N PHE A 7 -23.21 38.29 -28.91
CA PHE A 7 -22.51 37.34 -28.05
C PHE A 7 -21.69 36.33 -28.85
N VAL A 8 -22.28 35.74 -29.90
CA VAL A 8 -21.56 34.82 -30.80
C VAL A 8 -20.41 35.53 -31.51
N LEU A 9 -20.62 36.76 -31.99
CA LEU A 9 -19.57 37.56 -32.62
C LEU A 9 -18.42 37.87 -31.65
N ALA A 10 -18.72 38.21 -30.39
CA ALA A 10 -17.70 38.45 -29.38
C ALA A 10 -16.91 37.18 -29.04
N LEU A 11 -17.57 36.03 -29.00
CA LEU A 11 -16.92 34.74 -28.73
C LEU A 11 -15.98 34.33 -29.86
N VAL A 12 -16.41 34.50 -31.12
CA VAL A 12 -15.56 34.26 -32.30
C VAL A 12 -14.40 35.26 -32.36
N ALA A 13 -14.64 36.54 -32.07
CA ALA A 13 -13.59 37.55 -32.01
C ALA A 13 -12.56 37.26 -30.91
N SER A 14 -13.00 36.82 -29.72
CA SER A 14 -12.10 36.42 -28.64
C SER A 14 -11.26 35.20 -29.01
N ALA A 15 -11.85 34.20 -29.67
CA ALA A 15 -11.11 33.03 -30.15
C ALA A 15 -10.06 33.43 -31.21
N ALA A 16 -10.42 34.32 -32.14
CA ALA A 16 -9.50 34.80 -33.17
C ALA A 16 -8.29 35.55 -32.58
N VAL A 17 -8.51 36.37 -31.54
CA VAL A 17 -7.42 37.08 -30.84
C VAL A 17 -6.47 36.11 -30.15
N LEU A 18 -6.99 35.08 -29.48
CA LEU A 18 -6.14 34.08 -28.79
C LEU A 18 -5.33 33.23 -29.78
N ILE A 19 -5.93 32.86 -30.92
CA ILE A 19 -5.24 32.12 -31.98
C ILE A 19 -4.13 32.99 -32.59
N LEU A 20 -4.43 34.26 -32.91
CA LEU A 20 -3.45 35.17 -33.47
C LEU A 20 -2.30 35.46 -32.49
N TRP A 21 -2.60 35.58 -31.20
CA TRP A 21 -1.61 35.76 -30.16
C TRP A 21 -0.71 34.53 -29.99
N SER A 22 -1.28 33.32 -29.97
CA SER A 22 -0.52 32.07 -29.90
C SER A 22 0.37 31.85 -31.12
N TYR A 23 -0.08 32.30 -32.30
CA TYR A 23 0.70 32.24 -33.53
C TYR A 23 1.88 33.23 -33.55
N LEU A 24 1.68 34.46 -33.06
CA LEU A 24 2.73 35.48 -33.03
C LEU A 24 3.71 35.30 -31.86
N PHE A 25 3.28 34.67 -30.75
CA PHE A 25 4.07 34.47 -29.54
C PHE A 25 4.03 33.02 -29.05
N PRO A 26 4.58 32.05 -29.80
CA PRO A 26 4.65 30.66 -29.35
C PRO A 26 5.53 30.55 -28.09
N PRO A 27 5.13 29.75 -27.08
CA PRO A 27 5.94 29.55 -25.88
C PRO A 27 7.29 28.92 -26.22
N ALA A 28 8.34 29.39 -25.55
CA ALA A 28 9.70 28.89 -25.75
C ALA A 28 9.76 27.37 -25.47
N LYS A 29 10.35 26.62 -26.41
CA LYS A 29 10.57 25.19 -26.26
C LYS A 29 11.48 24.93 -25.05
N PRO A 30 11.17 23.93 -24.20
CA PRO A 30 12.08 23.54 -23.12
C PRO A 30 13.45 23.17 -23.71
N PRO A 31 14.57 23.58 -23.08
CA PRO A 31 15.88 23.16 -23.54
C PRO A 31 16.01 21.64 -23.44
N LEU A 32 16.39 21.01 -24.56
CA LEU A 32 16.93 19.65 -24.58
C LEU A 32 18.23 19.67 -23.79
N ASN A 33 18.21 19.14 -22.57
CA ASN A 33 19.44 18.82 -21.85
C ASN A 33 20.13 17.67 -22.58
N ALA A 34 21.01 18.04 -23.51
CA ALA A 34 22.08 17.20 -23.98
C ALA A 34 23.11 17.07 -22.85
N ASN A 35 23.04 15.98 -22.11
CA ASN A 35 24.18 15.43 -21.37
C ASN A 35 24.11 13.90 -21.46
N ALA A 36 24.45 13.41 -22.65
CA ALA A 36 24.98 12.08 -22.83
C ALA A 36 26.50 12.16 -22.74
N ASN A 37 27.08 11.67 -21.64
CA ASN A 37 28.40 11.05 -21.62
C ASN A 37 28.11 9.58 -21.28
N ALA A 38 28.15 8.63 -22.21
CA ALA A 38 29.34 8.13 -22.91
C ALA A 38 30.39 7.60 -21.93
N ASN A 39 30.24 6.33 -21.57
CA ASN A 39 31.34 5.37 -21.67
C ASN A 39 30.81 4.12 -22.36
N ALA A 40 31.15 4.00 -23.64
CA ALA A 40 31.06 2.78 -24.43
C ALA A 40 32.41 2.07 -24.35
N ASN A 41 32.44 0.73 -24.23
CA ASN A 41 32.84 -0.17 -25.30
C ASN A 41 32.82 -1.64 -24.80
N THR A 42 31.94 -2.49 -25.38
CA THR A 42 32.24 -3.56 -26.40
C THR A 42 32.84 -4.83 -25.80
N GLN A 43 32.41 -6.06 -26.12
CA GLN A 43 31.99 -6.66 -27.40
C GLN A 43 31.40 -8.10 -27.13
N PRO A 44 31.06 -8.98 -28.11
CA PRO A 44 29.74 -9.63 -28.22
C PRO A 44 29.74 -11.18 -28.34
N SER A 45 28.51 -11.73 -28.35
CA SER A 45 27.95 -12.90 -29.05
C SER A 45 28.62 -14.29 -29.11
N ALA A 46 27.79 -15.28 -28.73
CA ALA A 46 27.81 -16.76 -28.83
C ALA A 46 28.05 -17.32 -30.27
N PRO A 47 28.13 -18.66 -30.58
CA PRO A 47 27.36 -19.78 -30.00
C PRO A 47 27.99 -21.21 -29.96
N GLY A 48 27.27 -22.19 -29.40
CA GLY A 48 27.35 -23.61 -29.83
C GLY A 48 27.29 -24.71 -28.75
N SER A 49 26.14 -25.37 -28.62
CA SER A 49 25.95 -26.73 -28.06
C SER A 49 26.48 -27.82 -29.02
N PRO A 50 26.86 -29.04 -28.57
CA PRO A 50 25.85 -30.13 -28.47
C PRO A 50 26.10 -31.21 -27.39
N GLN A 51 25.03 -31.92 -27.03
CA GLN A 51 24.96 -33.24 -26.34
C GLN A 51 24.55 -34.32 -27.40
N PRO A 52 24.34 -35.63 -27.12
CA PRO A 52 24.91 -36.64 -26.20
C PRO A 52 25.42 -37.90 -26.94
N THR A 53 26.10 -38.85 -26.25
CA THR A 53 25.64 -40.27 -26.03
C THR A 53 26.73 -41.24 -25.53
N SER A 54 26.37 -41.95 -24.45
CA SER A 54 26.49 -43.40 -24.18
C SER A 54 27.81 -44.19 -24.38
N GLN A 55 28.35 -44.76 -23.30
CA GLN A 55 28.34 -46.22 -22.96
C GLN A 55 29.41 -46.62 -21.91
N THR A 56 28.91 -47.21 -20.81
CA THR A 56 29.30 -48.45 -20.08
C THR A 56 30.61 -49.16 -20.54
N THR A 57 31.50 -49.74 -19.71
CA THR A 57 31.30 -50.72 -18.62
C THR A 57 32.63 -51.08 -17.92
N ALA A 58 32.56 -51.48 -16.64
CA ALA A 58 33.34 -52.52 -15.92
C ALA A 58 34.84 -52.23 -15.60
N GLN A 59 35.44 -52.63 -14.46
CA GLN A 59 35.07 -53.68 -13.51
C GLN A 59 35.78 -53.49 -12.14
N SER A 60 35.25 -54.21 -11.15
CA SER A 60 35.44 -54.22 -9.69
C SER A 60 36.69 -54.98 -9.21
N LYS A 61 37.13 -54.95 -7.94
CA LYS A 61 36.56 -55.61 -6.72
C LYS A 61 37.70 -55.70 -5.63
N PRO A 62 37.51 -56.11 -4.35
CA PRO A 62 36.41 -55.98 -3.36
C PRO A 62 36.85 -55.32 -2.02
N SER A 63 35.90 -54.92 -1.17
CA SER A 63 36.05 -55.04 0.30
C SER A 63 34.67 -55.12 0.99
N VAL A 64 34.37 -56.33 1.46
CA VAL A 64 33.55 -56.76 2.62
C VAL A 64 32.32 -55.96 3.09
N THR A 65 31.16 -56.64 3.04
CA THR A 65 29.93 -56.37 3.81
C THR A 65 30.12 -56.79 5.28
N PRO A 66 29.52 -56.07 6.25
CA PRO A 66 28.43 -56.70 7.00
C PRO A 66 27.23 -55.78 7.36
N ALA A 67 26.06 -56.42 7.40
CA ALA A 67 24.87 -56.16 8.23
C ALA A 67 24.00 -54.92 7.97
N THR A 68 22.82 -55.22 7.42
CA THR A 68 21.63 -54.38 7.25
C THR A 68 21.05 -53.88 8.57
N ALA A 69 20.93 -52.56 8.72
CA ALA A 69 19.98 -51.90 9.61
C ALA A 69 18.88 -51.25 8.75
N PRO A 70 17.59 -51.26 9.15
CA PRO A 70 16.53 -50.65 8.36
C PRO A 70 16.80 -49.16 8.15
N ALA A 71 16.73 -48.72 6.89
CA ALA A 71 16.78 -47.30 6.56
C ALA A 71 15.66 -46.57 7.31
N ALA A 72 16.04 -45.59 8.13
CA ALA A 72 15.09 -44.63 8.67
C ALA A 72 14.35 -43.97 7.49
N PRO A 73 13.02 -43.80 7.58
CA PRO A 73 12.29 -43.10 6.53
C PRO A 73 12.91 -41.71 6.37
N SER A 74 13.21 -41.36 5.11
CA SER A 74 13.53 -39.99 4.74
C SER A 74 12.40 -39.10 5.25
N PRO A 75 12.66 -37.95 5.90
CA PRO A 75 11.60 -37.10 6.39
C PRO A 75 10.74 -36.70 5.19
N VAL A 76 9.47 -37.10 5.24
CA VAL A 76 8.42 -36.57 4.37
C VAL A 76 8.49 -35.05 4.51
N PRO A 77 8.47 -34.25 3.42
CA PRO A 77 8.39 -32.80 3.53
C PRO A 77 7.23 -32.47 4.47
N ALA A 78 7.52 -31.77 5.57
CA ALA A 78 6.48 -31.35 6.48
C ALA A 78 5.49 -30.52 5.67
N VAL A 79 4.28 -31.03 5.46
CA VAL A 79 3.18 -30.22 4.96
C VAL A 79 3.02 -29.12 5.99
N ASP A 80 3.33 -27.88 5.61
CA ASP A 80 3.20 -26.74 6.51
C ASP A 80 1.72 -26.51 6.80
N ASN A 81 1.25 -27.12 7.89
CA ASN A 81 -0.13 -27.04 8.36
C ASN A 81 -0.33 -25.84 9.30
N THR A 82 0.39 -24.73 9.08
CA THR A 82 0.22 -23.52 9.89
C THR A 82 -1.22 -23.01 9.73
N PRO A 83 -2.05 -23.03 10.79
CA PRO A 83 -3.45 -22.63 10.69
C PRO A 83 -3.57 -21.12 10.49
N GLN A 84 -4.59 -20.69 9.75
CA GLN A 84 -4.98 -19.28 9.72
C GLN A 84 -5.60 -18.91 11.07
N ARG A 85 -5.23 -17.74 11.60
CA ARG A 85 -5.65 -17.24 12.90
C ARG A 85 -5.90 -15.74 12.81
N LYS A 86 -6.78 -15.23 13.66
CA LYS A 86 -6.96 -13.79 13.87
C LYS A 86 -6.44 -13.37 15.24
N LEU A 87 -5.71 -12.26 15.27
CA LEU A 87 -5.21 -11.64 16.49
C LEU A 87 -5.97 -10.36 16.75
N HIS A 88 -6.72 -10.31 17.85
CA HIS A 88 -7.42 -9.13 18.32
C HIS A 88 -6.53 -8.36 19.29
N ILE A 89 -5.94 -7.27 18.82
CA ILE A 89 -5.08 -6.40 19.59
C ILE A 89 -5.96 -5.37 20.29
N VAL A 90 -5.93 -5.32 21.62
CA VAL A 90 -6.73 -4.39 22.40
C VAL A 90 -5.79 -3.40 23.08
N THR A 91 -5.98 -2.11 22.82
CA THR A 91 -5.30 -1.02 23.53
C THR A 91 -6.32 -0.13 24.23
N PRO A 92 -5.86 0.77 25.13
CA PRO A 92 -6.70 1.84 25.67
C PRO A 92 -7.32 2.77 24.61
N LEU A 93 -6.66 2.99 23.46
CA LEU A 93 -7.04 3.98 22.45
C LEU A 93 -7.78 3.38 21.24
N TYR A 94 -7.50 2.14 20.89
CA TYR A 94 -8.06 1.45 19.74
C TYR A 94 -8.02 -0.07 19.90
N GLU A 95 -8.77 -0.77 19.05
CA GLU A 95 -8.68 -2.21 18.83
C GLU A 95 -8.30 -2.47 17.38
N ALA A 96 -7.47 -3.48 17.10
CA ALA A 96 -7.10 -3.87 15.76
C ALA A 96 -7.22 -5.39 15.60
N THR A 97 -7.60 -5.85 14.41
CA THR A 97 -7.61 -7.29 14.09
C THR A 97 -6.61 -7.57 12.99
N LEU A 98 -5.65 -8.45 13.26
CA LEU A 98 -4.65 -8.93 12.29
C LEU A 98 -4.98 -10.35 11.87
N ASP A 99 -4.86 -10.67 10.59
CA ASP A 99 -4.98 -12.02 10.05
C ASP A 99 -3.59 -12.59 9.79
N THR A 100 -3.29 -13.78 10.31
CA THR A 100 -1.99 -14.42 10.06
C THR A 100 -1.82 -14.79 8.60
N ARG A 101 -2.89 -14.96 7.83
CA ARG A 101 -2.80 -15.05 6.37
C ARG A 101 -2.37 -13.70 5.82
N GLY A 102 -1.19 -13.65 5.22
CA GLY A 102 -0.59 -12.43 4.70
C GLY A 102 -0.14 -11.41 5.76
N ALA A 103 -0.33 -11.71 7.05
CA ALA A 103 -0.03 -10.83 8.18
C ALA A 103 -0.67 -9.44 8.03
N VAL A 104 -1.92 -9.36 7.56
CA VAL A 104 -2.61 -8.12 7.19
C VAL A 104 -3.54 -7.63 8.31
N ALA A 105 -3.86 -6.34 8.34
CA ALA A 105 -4.90 -5.81 9.23
C ALA A 105 -6.26 -5.81 8.52
N THR A 106 -7.29 -6.29 9.22
CA THR A 106 -8.67 -6.44 8.70
C THR A 106 -9.69 -5.56 9.41
N SER A 107 -9.33 -5.00 10.58
CA SER A 107 -10.15 -4.08 11.36
C SER A 107 -9.26 -3.18 12.21
N TRP A 108 -9.67 -1.92 12.37
CA TRP A 108 -9.03 -0.93 13.22
C TRP A 108 -10.09 0.03 13.80
N ILE A 109 -10.50 -0.20 15.05
CA ILE A 109 -11.57 0.54 15.73
C ILE A 109 -10.98 1.54 16.70
N LEU A 110 -11.21 2.84 16.50
CA LEU A 110 -10.83 3.87 17.47
C LEU A 110 -11.84 3.96 18.62
N LYS A 111 -11.32 4.03 19.85
CA LYS A 111 -12.15 4.04 21.08
C LYS A 111 -12.26 5.42 21.69
N LYS A 112 -11.14 6.12 21.82
CA LYS A 112 -11.04 7.36 22.59
C LYS A 112 -10.09 8.35 21.94
N ASN A 113 -10.29 9.63 22.21
CA ASN A 113 -9.35 10.71 21.90
C ASN A 113 -8.31 10.82 23.04
N LYS A 114 -7.03 10.58 22.75
CA LYS A 114 -5.93 10.60 23.75
C LYS A 114 -5.87 11.91 24.54
N SER A 115 -6.07 13.06 23.89
CA SER A 115 -5.94 14.38 24.54
C SER A 115 -7.11 14.72 25.45
N THR A 116 -8.32 14.25 25.15
CA THR A 116 -9.54 14.66 25.88
C THR A 116 -10.17 13.52 26.70
N GLY A 117 -9.74 12.28 26.48
CA GLY A 117 -10.34 11.08 27.06
C GLY A 117 -11.74 10.72 26.53
N ARG A 118 -12.31 11.55 25.63
CA ARG A 118 -13.67 11.36 25.12
C ARG A 118 -13.74 10.15 24.19
N GLY A 119 -14.84 9.40 24.28
CA GLY A 119 -15.14 8.32 23.33
C GLY A 119 -15.26 8.86 21.90
N ILE A 120 -14.78 8.10 20.93
CA ILE A 120 -14.91 8.39 19.51
C ILE A 120 -15.82 7.30 18.90
N PHE A 121 -16.77 7.72 18.07
CA PHE A 121 -17.78 6.84 17.48
C PHE A 121 -17.97 7.22 16.01
N ALA A 122 -18.48 6.29 15.20
CA ALA A 122 -18.76 6.52 13.79
C ALA A 122 -19.79 7.64 13.58
N ALA A 123 -19.75 8.33 12.44
CA ALA A 123 -20.63 9.44 12.08
C ALA A 123 -22.12 9.04 12.07
N SER A 124 -22.42 7.78 11.79
CA SER A 124 -23.79 7.24 11.84
C SER A 124 -24.26 6.84 13.25
N SER A 125 -23.50 7.22 14.29
CA SER A 125 -23.88 7.01 15.69
C SER A 125 -24.97 7.97 16.13
N THR A 126 -25.80 7.51 17.07
CA THR A 126 -26.78 8.36 17.77
C THR A 126 -26.57 8.24 19.27
N LYS A 127 -27.14 9.17 20.05
CA LYS A 127 -27.04 9.15 21.52
C LYS A 127 -27.44 7.82 22.15
N ASN A 128 -28.45 7.14 21.57
CA ASN A 128 -29.00 5.89 22.09
C ASN A 128 -28.43 4.64 21.39
N ASN A 129 -27.64 4.83 20.34
CA ASN A 129 -27.04 3.75 19.56
C ASN A 129 -25.63 4.18 19.10
N PRO A 130 -24.64 4.15 20.01
CA PRO A 130 -23.25 4.43 19.65
C PRO A 130 -22.71 3.30 18.77
N LYS A 131 -22.10 3.63 17.63
CA LYS A 131 -21.48 2.66 16.74
C LYS A 131 -19.95 2.80 16.80
N PRO A 132 -19.21 1.69 16.76
CA PRO A 132 -17.75 1.73 16.75
C PRO A 132 -17.24 2.50 15.54
N LEU A 133 -16.22 3.33 15.74
CA LEU A 133 -15.50 3.98 14.65
C LEU A 133 -14.47 3.01 14.07
N GLU A 134 -14.93 2.14 13.16
CA GLU A 134 -14.07 1.31 12.31
C GLU A 134 -13.42 2.19 11.23
N LEU A 135 -12.12 2.02 11.02
CA LEU A 135 -11.34 2.77 10.04
C LEU A 135 -11.02 1.97 8.78
N ILE A 136 -10.88 0.65 8.89
CA ILE A 136 -10.62 -0.24 7.75
C ILE A 136 -11.97 -0.64 7.15
N SER A 137 -12.18 -0.27 5.89
CA SER A 137 -13.37 -0.72 5.16
C SER A 137 -13.37 -2.25 5.02
N PRO A 138 -14.47 -2.94 5.34
CA PRO A 138 -14.64 -4.31 4.86
C PRO A 138 -14.67 -4.30 3.32
N PRO A 139 -14.31 -5.41 2.67
CA PRO A 139 -14.45 -5.56 1.23
C PRO A 139 -15.89 -5.25 0.79
N PRO A 140 -16.10 -4.32 -0.17
CA PRO A 140 -17.43 -4.01 -0.65
C PRO A 140 -18.10 -5.21 -1.32
N ALA A 141 -19.44 -5.19 -1.39
CA ALA A 141 -20.19 -6.22 -2.08
C ALA A 141 -19.72 -6.36 -3.54
N GLY A 142 -19.41 -7.60 -3.95
CA GLY A 142 -18.93 -7.90 -5.30
C GLY A 142 -17.42 -7.76 -5.50
N ILE A 143 -16.68 -7.27 -4.50
CA ILE A 143 -15.21 -7.21 -4.52
C ILE A 143 -14.67 -8.24 -3.54
N ALA A 144 -13.90 -9.20 -4.07
CA ALA A 144 -13.29 -10.23 -3.23
C ALA A 144 -12.07 -9.68 -2.47
N PRO A 145 -11.77 -10.15 -1.25
CA PRO A 145 -10.68 -9.60 -0.44
C PRO A 145 -9.28 -9.72 -1.08
N ASP A 146 -9.08 -10.68 -1.98
CA ASP A 146 -7.84 -10.94 -2.72
C ASP A 146 -7.63 -9.97 -3.89
N GLN A 147 -8.69 -9.32 -4.36
CA GLN A 147 -8.64 -8.22 -5.33
C GLN A 147 -8.16 -6.90 -4.70
N LEU A 148 -8.06 -6.85 -3.38
CA LEU A 148 -7.67 -5.67 -2.63
C LEU A 148 -6.24 -5.82 -2.08
N PHE A 149 -5.50 -4.73 -2.11
CA PHE A 149 -4.29 -4.59 -1.29
C PHE A 149 -4.72 -4.28 0.14
N GLN A 150 -4.96 -5.34 0.93
CA GLN A 150 -5.37 -5.22 2.33
C GLN A 150 -4.33 -4.44 3.16
N PRO A 151 -4.77 -3.71 4.20
CA PRO A 151 -3.85 -2.94 5.02
C PRO A 151 -2.72 -3.80 5.58
N LEU A 152 -1.50 -3.27 5.55
CA LEU A 152 -0.26 -3.89 5.99
C LEU A 152 0.22 -5.10 5.16
N ARG A 153 -0.39 -5.38 4.01
CA ARG A 153 0.14 -6.35 3.04
C ARG A 153 1.52 -5.89 2.55
N LEU A 154 2.46 -6.83 2.44
CA LEU A 154 3.76 -6.59 1.80
C LEU A 154 3.65 -6.85 0.29
N VAL A 155 4.26 -5.98 -0.50
CA VAL A 155 4.32 -6.05 -1.96
C VAL A 155 5.75 -5.79 -2.41
N THR A 156 6.31 -6.68 -3.23
CA THR A 156 7.71 -6.66 -3.68
C THR A 156 7.85 -6.33 -5.16
N GLY A 157 6.77 -6.48 -5.94
CA GLY A 157 6.77 -6.35 -7.39
C GLY A 157 7.18 -7.63 -8.12
N ASP A 158 7.59 -8.68 -7.40
CA ASP A 158 7.75 -10.04 -7.94
C ASP A 158 6.45 -10.83 -7.67
N ALA A 159 5.76 -11.23 -8.74
CA ALA A 159 4.45 -11.87 -8.64
C ALA A 159 4.46 -13.20 -7.84
N ALA A 160 5.57 -13.95 -7.86
CA ALA A 160 5.68 -15.19 -7.12
C ALA A 160 5.82 -14.92 -5.61
N LEU A 161 6.69 -13.97 -5.25
CA LEU A 161 6.84 -13.54 -3.85
C LEU A 161 5.54 -12.90 -3.33
N ASP A 162 4.90 -12.05 -4.13
CA ASP A 162 3.66 -11.35 -3.75
C ASP A 162 2.48 -12.32 -3.60
N GLY A 163 2.46 -13.40 -4.37
CA GLY A 163 1.52 -14.51 -4.22
C GLY A 163 1.74 -15.29 -2.91
N ALA A 164 2.99 -15.64 -2.60
CA ALA A 164 3.35 -16.34 -1.36
C ALA A 164 3.04 -15.48 -0.12
N LEU A 165 3.53 -14.23 -0.11
CA LEU A 165 3.31 -13.26 0.97
C LEU A 165 1.83 -12.97 1.22
N ALA A 166 0.94 -13.12 0.25
CA ALA A 166 -0.48 -12.81 0.42
C ALA A 166 -1.34 -14.03 0.80
N SER A 167 -0.92 -15.23 0.42
CA SER A 167 -1.74 -16.44 0.55
C SER A 167 -1.35 -17.36 1.70
N LEU A 168 -0.07 -17.31 2.12
CA LEU A 168 0.45 -18.16 3.18
C LEU A 168 0.13 -17.61 4.57
N ASN A 169 0.02 -18.52 5.54
CA ASN A 169 -0.19 -18.18 6.94
C ASN A 169 1.16 -18.00 7.62
N PHE A 170 1.38 -16.83 8.23
CA PHE A 170 2.56 -16.55 9.02
C PHE A 170 2.45 -17.23 10.39
N LYS A 171 3.56 -17.81 10.84
CA LYS A 171 3.73 -18.23 12.25
C LYS A 171 3.91 -16.98 13.09
N ILE A 172 3.40 -17.00 14.31
CA ILE A 172 3.49 -15.86 15.21
C ILE A 172 4.43 -16.15 16.38
N SER A 173 5.18 -15.14 16.80
CA SER A 173 5.86 -15.10 18.09
C SER A 173 5.43 -13.84 18.84
N GLY A 174 5.31 -13.92 20.17
CA GLY A 174 4.77 -12.83 21.01
C GLY A 174 3.27 -12.94 21.35
N GLY A 175 2.61 -14.03 20.93
CA GLY A 175 1.30 -14.48 21.43
C GLY A 175 1.43 -15.60 22.47
N SER A 176 0.40 -15.79 23.28
CA SER A 176 0.30 -16.84 24.31
C SER A 176 -0.37 -18.12 23.80
N ALA A 177 -1.18 -18.05 22.73
CA ALA A 177 -1.87 -19.21 22.17
C ALA A 177 -1.11 -19.77 20.95
N GLU A 178 -0.95 -21.09 20.90
CA GLU A 178 -0.31 -21.77 19.76
C GLU A 178 -1.29 -22.06 18.61
N SER A 179 -2.60 -21.97 18.87
CA SER A 179 -3.66 -22.21 17.87
C SER A 179 -4.92 -21.37 18.16
N GLY A 180 -5.76 -21.20 17.12
CA GLY A 180 -7.03 -20.47 17.21
C GLY A 180 -6.88 -18.95 17.27
N ASP A 181 -8.00 -18.25 17.18
CA ASP A 181 -8.04 -16.79 17.32
C ASP A 181 -7.61 -16.40 18.76
N GLU A 182 -6.90 -15.28 18.88
CA GLU A 182 -6.30 -14.85 20.14
C GLU A 182 -6.57 -13.37 20.40
N THR A 183 -6.79 -13.00 21.65
CA THR A 183 -6.86 -11.59 22.09
C THR A 183 -5.60 -11.23 22.85
N ILE A 184 -4.94 -10.15 22.43
CA ILE A 184 -3.71 -9.64 23.03
C ILE A 184 -4.02 -8.26 23.62
N ASP A 185 -4.01 -8.16 24.95
CA ASP A 185 -4.26 -6.91 25.67
C ASP A 185 -2.95 -6.14 25.91
N VAL A 186 -2.83 -4.99 25.26
CA VAL A 186 -1.71 -4.04 25.40
C VAL A 186 -2.16 -2.91 26.31
N SER A 187 -2.40 -3.25 27.58
CA SER A 187 -2.94 -2.33 28.59
C SER A 187 -1.88 -1.39 29.19
N SER A 188 -0.60 -1.74 29.12
CA SER A 188 0.52 -0.92 29.59
C SER A 188 1.77 -1.14 28.75
N ALA A 189 2.63 -0.11 28.65
CA ALA A 189 3.86 -0.12 27.85
C ALA A 189 3.60 -0.47 26.37
N SER A 190 4.25 -1.53 25.86
CA SER A 190 4.22 -1.94 24.47
C SER A 190 4.29 -3.46 24.32
N GLN A 191 3.71 -4.00 23.25
CA GLN A 191 3.77 -5.42 22.91
C GLN A 191 4.23 -5.58 21.45
N ARG A 192 5.26 -6.40 21.23
CA ARG A 192 5.73 -6.78 19.90
C ARG A 192 5.13 -8.11 19.47
N ILE A 193 4.71 -8.19 18.22
CA ILE A 193 4.21 -9.40 17.56
C ILE A 193 5.04 -9.63 16.30
N ASP A 194 5.67 -10.80 16.21
CA ASP A 194 6.47 -11.19 15.07
C ASP A 194 5.69 -12.17 14.18
N PHE A 195 5.47 -11.81 12.93
CA PHE A 195 4.93 -12.67 11.89
C PHE A 195 6.10 -13.22 11.08
N VAL A 196 6.31 -14.54 11.11
CA VAL A 196 7.43 -15.23 10.46
C VAL A 196 6.89 -16.22 9.44
N LEU A 197 7.45 -16.18 8.23
CA LEU A 197 7.15 -17.09 7.13
C LEU A 197 8.46 -17.61 6.56
N HIS A 198 8.53 -18.92 6.39
CA HIS A 198 9.58 -19.60 5.67
C HIS A 198 8.92 -20.49 4.62
N ASP A 199 9.27 -20.30 3.35
CA ASP A 199 8.72 -21.07 2.24
C ASP A 199 9.86 -21.65 1.39
N ASP A 200 10.08 -22.95 1.54
CA ASP A 200 11.06 -23.74 0.78
C ASP A 200 10.79 -23.71 -0.73
N ALA A 201 9.53 -23.57 -1.17
CA ALA A 201 9.16 -23.65 -2.58
C ALA A 201 9.62 -22.41 -3.37
N THR A 202 9.49 -21.22 -2.78
CA THR A 202 9.95 -19.96 -3.39
C THR A 202 11.34 -19.52 -2.91
N GLY A 203 11.83 -20.17 -1.85
CA GLY A 203 13.04 -19.79 -1.11
C GLY A 203 12.84 -18.53 -0.27
N LEU A 204 11.60 -18.14 0.02
CA LEU A 204 11.25 -16.90 0.71
C LEU A 204 11.39 -17.07 2.23
N ASP A 205 12.14 -16.15 2.83
CA ASP A 205 12.16 -15.89 4.25
C ASP A 205 11.59 -14.48 4.49
N ALA A 206 10.50 -14.40 5.25
CA ALA A 206 9.85 -13.14 5.57
C ALA A 206 9.58 -13.02 7.07
N MET A 207 9.95 -11.86 7.62
CA MET A 207 9.61 -11.46 8.98
C MET A 207 8.99 -10.08 8.94
N LYS A 208 7.78 -9.94 9.51
CA LYS A 208 7.15 -8.65 9.78
C LYS A 208 6.85 -8.56 11.26
N SER A 209 7.47 -7.60 11.93
CA SER A 209 7.24 -7.35 13.34
C SER A 209 6.42 -6.08 13.50
N ILE A 210 5.39 -6.13 14.36
CA ILE A 210 4.57 -4.97 14.70
C ILE A 210 4.62 -4.75 16.20
N THR A 211 5.07 -3.58 16.64
CA THR A 211 5.06 -3.18 18.05
C THR A 211 3.93 -2.20 18.31
N PHE A 212 2.98 -2.62 19.13
CA PHE A 212 1.85 -1.83 19.58
C PHE A 212 2.18 -1.14 20.90
N PHE A 213 1.66 0.08 21.11
CA PHE A 213 1.85 0.86 22.33
C PHE A 213 0.50 1.17 22.97
N ALA A 214 0.42 1.04 24.29
CA ALA A 214 -0.82 1.26 25.03
C ALA A 214 -1.32 2.71 24.95
N ASP A 215 -0.41 3.67 24.81
CA ASP A 215 -0.69 5.09 24.92
C ASP A 215 -0.53 5.87 23.60
N ARG A 216 -0.28 5.21 22.46
CA ARG A 216 -0.06 5.88 21.16
C ARG A 216 -1.10 5.48 20.13
N TYR A 217 -1.30 6.31 19.11
CA TYR A 217 -1.98 5.90 17.87
C TYR A 217 -1.01 5.34 16.83
N SER A 218 0.30 5.39 17.12
CA SER A 218 1.31 4.80 16.26
C SER A 218 1.68 3.39 16.71
N ALA A 219 2.15 2.60 15.75
CA ALA A 219 2.81 1.32 15.92
C ALA A 219 4.13 1.32 15.14
N GLU A 220 5.12 0.56 15.60
CA GLU A 220 6.36 0.36 14.84
C GLU A 220 6.24 -0.89 13.97
N ILE A 221 6.68 -0.81 12.72
CA ILE A 221 6.76 -1.94 11.79
C ILE A 221 8.20 -2.16 11.36
N GLU A 222 8.69 -3.38 11.51
CA GLU A 222 9.98 -3.82 10.97
C GLU A 222 9.75 -4.95 9.97
N VAL A 223 10.44 -4.87 8.82
CA VAL A 223 10.34 -5.89 7.76
C VAL A 223 11.72 -6.42 7.46
N LYS A 224 11.86 -7.75 7.43
CA LYS A 224 13.01 -8.45 6.87
C LYS A 224 12.53 -9.40 5.78
N LEU A 225 13.10 -9.28 4.59
CA LEU A 225 12.77 -10.13 3.45
C LEU A 225 14.04 -10.62 2.77
N SER A 226 14.15 -11.92 2.58
CA SER A 226 15.17 -12.53 1.73
C SER A 226 14.60 -13.64 0.88
N ARG A 227 15.20 -13.87 -0.29
CA ARG A 227 14.91 -15.00 -1.17
C ARG A 227 16.20 -15.75 -1.44
N ASN A 228 16.23 -17.05 -1.16
CA ASN A 228 17.44 -17.87 -1.25
C ASN A 228 18.61 -17.22 -0.51
N GLN A 229 18.37 -16.73 0.71
CA GLN A 229 19.32 -16.00 1.55
C GLN A 229 19.84 -14.66 0.98
N GLN A 230 19.35 -14.21 -0.17
CA GLN A 230 19.66 -12.90 -0.73
C GLN A 230 18.60 -11.88 -0.31
N PRO A 231 18.96 -10.70 0.22
CA PRO A 231 17.99 -9.69 0.60
C PRO A 231 17.10 -9.27 -0.58
N VAL A 232 15.80 -9.13 -0.33
CA VAL A 232 14.87 -8.52 -1.29
C VAL A 232 15.03 -7.00 -1.16
N PRO A 233 15.54 -6.28 -2.18
CA PRO A 233 16.05 -4.92 -1.99
C PRO A 233 14.97 -3.86 -1.81
N GLN A 234 13.72 -4.17 -2.17
CA GLN A 234 12.59 -3.25 -2.09
C GLN A 234 11.32 -3.99 -1.74
N ALA A 235 10.52 -3.39 -0.87
CA ALA A 235 9.16 -3.78 -0.62
C ALA A 235 8.33 -2.53 -0.32
N SER A 236 7.03 -2.66 -0.49
CA SER A 236 6.04 -1.67 -0.12
C SER A 236 5.07 -2.27 0.88
N LEU A 237 4.62 -1.43 1.80
CA LEU A 237 3.54 -1.72 2.74
C LEU A 237 2.25 -1.09 2.19
N ALA A 238 1.20 -1.90 2.06
CA ALA A 238 -0.10 -1.41 1.65
C ALA A 238 -0.79 -0.62 2.78
N ILE A 239 -1.23 0.59 2.48
CA ILE A 239 -1.95 1.50 3.38
C ILE A 239 -3.29 1.83 2.74
N GLY A 240 -4.39 1.32 3.30
CA GLY A 240 -5.69 1.23 2.62
C GLY A 240 -6.08 -0.23 2.33
N PRO A 241 -7.15 -0.50 1.54
CA PRO A 241 -7.87 0.45 0.69
C PRO A 241 -8.94 1.19 1.48
N ASN A 242 -8.97 2.52 1.39
CA ASN A 242 -10.04 3.36 1.95
C ASN A 242 -10.06 3.40 3.50
N ILE A 243 -9.21 4.25 4.09
CA ILE A 243 -9.16 4.49 5.53
C ILE A 243 -10.04 5.70 5.89
N GLY A 244 -10.95 5.51 6.84
CA GLY A 244 -11.85 6.58 7.29
C GLY A 244 -13.07 6.07 8.04
N ASP A 245 -13.96 6.97 8.42
CA ASP A 245 -15.19 6.63 9.11
C ASP A 245 -16.17 5.87 8.18
N GLN A 246 -16.28 4.56 8.39
CA GLN A 246 -17.16 3.69 7.60
C GLN A 246 -18.66 3.96 7.84
N GLY A 247 -19.02 4.83 8.79
CA GLY A 247 -20.38 5.29 9.02
C GLY A 247 -20.81 6.45 8.11
N ILE A 248 -19.97 6.93 7.19
CA ILE A 248 -20.31 8.02 6.27
C ILE A 248 -21.01 7.47 5.02
N ASP A 249 -22.33 7.63 4.98
CA ASP A 249 -23.11 7.22 3.82
C ASP A 249 -23.00 8.20 2.65
N LYS A 250 -22.68 9.48 2.88
CA LYS A 250 -22.63 10.49 1.82
C LYS A 250 -21.48 11.48 2.00
N TYR A 251 -20.68 11.63 0.95
CA TYR A 251 -19.65 12.64 0.88
C TYR A 251 -20.21 14.01 0.47
N THR A 252 -19.63 15.07 1.04
CA THR A 252 -20.00 16.47 0.81
C THR A 252 -18.74 17.32 0.69
N PHE A 253 -18.91 18.63 0.46
CA PHE A 253 -17.78 19.58 0.49
C PHE A 253 -16.99 19.56 1.83
N TYR A 254 -17.65 19.18 2.94
CA TYR A 254 -17.03 19.11 4.27
C TYR A 254 -16.70 17.69 4.72
N LEU A 255 -17.09 16.68 3.95
CA LEU A 255 -16.86 15.26 4.22
C LEU A 255 -16.42 14.61 2.92
N TYR A 256 -15.13 14.66 2.61
CA TYR A 256 -14.60 14.09 1.38
C TYR A 256 -14.28 12.60 1.54
N ALA A 257 -14.35 11.87 0.42
CA ALA A 257 -13.93 10.48 0.32
C ALA A 257 -12.43 10.35 0.62
N PRO A 258 -11.96 9.18 1.08
CA PRO A 258 -10.53 8.98 1.31
C PRO A 258 -9.68 9.29 0.08
N GLU A 259 -8.59 10.01 0.32
CA GLU A 259 -7.59 10.40 -0.68
C GLU A 259 -6.21 9.90 -0.26
N GLY A 260 -5.31 9.80 -1.22
CA GLY A 260 -3.90 9.62 -0.94
C GLY A 260 -3.28 10.91 -0.43
N ILE A 261 -2.38 10.79 0.54
CA ILE A 261 -1.60 11.90 1.07
C ILE A 261 -0.14 11.47 1.18
N ALA A 262 0.78 12.33 0.77
CA ALA A 262 2.21 12.05 0.86
C ALA A 262 3.04 13.31 1.07
N VAL A 263 4.24 13.14 1.61
CA VAL A 263 5.32 14.12 1.49
C VAL A 263 6.44 13.46 0.69
N VAL A 264 6.75 14.08 -0.45
CA VAL A 264 7.76 13.60 -1.39
C VAL A 264 8.69 14.76 -1.73
N ASN A 265 10.01 14.54 -1.62
CA ASN A 265 11.03 15.57 -1.78
C ASN A 265 10.77 16.82 -0.90
N GLY A 266 10.16 16.63 0.29
CA GLY A 266 9.83 17.70 1.22
C GLY A 266 8.57 18.49 0.90
N ALA A 267 7.84 18.15 -0.18
CA ALA A 267 6.59 18.78 -0.55
C ALA A 267 5.40 17.88 -0.23
N ALA A 268 4.39 18.43 0.46
CA ALA A 268 3.13 17.73 0.69
C ALA A 268 2.28 17.70 -0.59
N GLN A 269 1.70 16.55 -0.88
CA GLN A 269 0.87 16.30 -2.05
C GLN A 269 -0.40 15.55 -1.64
N ARG A 270 -1.50 15.85 -2.32
CA ARG A 270 -2.75 15.09 -2.26
C ARG A 270 -2.92 14.35 -3.57
N ILE A 271 -3.29 13.07 -3.47
CA ILE A 271 -3.48 12.18 -4.59
C ILE A 271 -4.97 11.85 -4.65
N ASN A 272 -5.66 12.44 -5.62
CA ASN A 272 -7.10 12.29 -5.75
C ASN A 272 -7.44 10.94 -6.39
N SER A 273 -8.33 10.17 -5.76
CA SER A 273 -8.68 8.82 -6.22
C SER A 273 -9.32 8.80 -7.61
N VAL A 274 -10.09 9.83 -7.98
CA VAL A 274 -10.68 9.95 -9.32
C VAL A 274 -9.59 10.16 -10.37
N GLU A 275 -8.58 10.98 -10.08
CA GLU A 275 -7.45 11.19 -10.99
C GLU A 275 -6.64 9.91 -11.18
N VAL A 276 -6.41 9.13 -10.12
CA VAL A 276 -5.73 7.82 -10.19
C VAL A 276 -6.54 6.80 -10.98
N HIS A 277 -7.86 6.69 -10.72
CA HIS A 277 -8.73 5.71 -11.38
C HIS A 277 -9.05 6.07 -12.83
N SER A 278 -8.74 7.30 -13.25
CA SER A 278 -9.09 7.75 -14.59
C SER A 278 -8.13 7.25 -15.67
N ASP A 279 -8.65 6.49 -16.64
CA ASP A 279 -8.02 6.27 -17.96
C ASP A 279 -7.77 7.57 -18.73
N ARG A 280 -8.54 8.60 -18.36
CA ARG A 280 -8.63 9.89 -19.02
C ARG A 280 -9.05 10.91 -17.99
N VAL A 281 -8.29 11.98 -17.89
CA VAL A 281 -8.66 13.20 -17.19
C VAL A 281 -10.05 13.66 -17.69
N ASN A 282 -11.13 13.29 -16.99
CA ASN A 282 -12.45 13.86 -17.20
C ASN A 282 -12.52 15.24 -16.51
N THR A 283 -11.61 16.14 -16.83
CA THR A 283 -11.69 17.54 -16.39
C THR A 283 -12.47 18.34 -17.44
N GLY A 284 -13.77 18.08 -17.53
CA GLY A 284 -14.74 18.96 -18.17
C GLY A 284 -14.48 19.34 -19.65
N PHE A 285 -15.38 20.19 -20.17
CA PHE A 285 -15.36 20.66 -21.56
C PHE A 285 -14.03 21.33 -21.97
N ILE A 286 -13.38 22.03 -21.03
CA ILE A 286 -12.17 22.80 -21.30
C ILE A 286 -10.96 21.88 -21.59
N ASN A 287 -10.82 20.74 -20.92
CA ASN A 287 -9.66 19.88 -21.14
C ASN A 287 -9.79 19.04 -22.43
N ARG A 288 -11.02 18.66 -22.82
CA ARG A 288 -11.29 18.10 -24.16
C ARG A 288 -10.99 19.10 -25.28
N LEU A 289 -11.29 20.38 -25.07
CA LEU A 289 -10.96 21.45 -26.03
C LEU A 289 -9.44 21.60 -26.20
N LEU A 290 -8.67 21.47 -25.11
CA LEU A 290 -7.20 21.55 -25.12
C LEU A 290 -6.52 20.29 -25.70
N GLU A 291 -7.09 19.10 -25.52
CA GLU A 291 -6.64 17.87 -26.18
C GLU A 291 -6.87 17.90 -27.70
N GLY A 292 -8.01 18.43 -28.14
CA GLY A 292 -8.35 18.58 -29.56
C GLY A 292 -7.41 19.52 -30.34
N ILE A 293 -6.60 20.32 -29.64
CA ILE A 293 -5.57 21.20 -30.23
C ILE A 293 -4.13 20.73 -29.92
N SER A 294 -3.96 19.47 -29.48
CA SER A 294 -2.65 18.82 -29.27
C SER A 294 -1.69 19.53 -28.31
N LEU A 295 -2.20 20.30 -27.34
CA LEU A 295 -1.39 21.09 -26.40
C LEU A 295 -1.01 20.35 -25.11
N LYS A 296 -1.42 19.09 -24.93
CA LYS A 296 -0.98 18.23 -23.80
C LYS A 296 -0.47 16.89 -24.31
N ALA A 297 0.65 16.42 -23.76
CA ALA A 297 1.15 15.08 -23.98
C ALA A 297 0.12 14.07 -23.46
N VAL A 298 -0.23 13.08 -24.29
CA VAL A 298 -1.02 11.92 -23.87
C VAL A 298 -0.20 11.16 -22.83
N VAL A 299 -0.58 11.24 -21.57
CA VAL A 299 0.01 10.40 -20.52
C VAL A 299 -0.67 9.05 -20.61
N ASN A 300 -0.01 8.07 -21.21
CA ASN A 300 -0.42 6.66 -21.17
C ASN A 300 -0.10 6.09 -19.78
N LYS A 301 -0.84 6.48 -18.73
CA LYS A 301 -0.84 5.75 -17.47
C LYS A 301 -1.93 4.68 -17.54
N PRO A 302 -1.69 3.45 -17.06
CA PRO A 302 -2.77 2.48 -17.02
C PRO A 302 -3.85 2.98 -16.04
N PRO A 303 -5.13 2.71 -16.31
CA PRO A 303 -6.20 3.04 -15.38
C PRO A 303 -5.87 2.36 -14.07
N ASP A 304 -6.25 2.96 -12.95
CA ASP A 304 -6.14 2.40 -11.61
C ASP A 304 -4.86 2.67 -10.82
N HIS A 305 -3.80 3.22 -11.43
CA HIS A 305 -2.57 3.46 -10.68
C HIS A 305 -1.77 4.69 -11.03
N GLU A 306 -1.07 5.17 -10.01
CA GLU A 306 -0.26 6.36 -10.09
C GLU A 306 1.05 6.16 -9.34
N LYS A 307 2.16 6.25 -10.06
CA LYS A 307 3.50 6.26 -9.47
C LYS A 307 3.87 7.70 -9.11
N VAL A 308 4.43 7.86 -7.91
CA VAL A 308 4.91 9.15 -7.42
C VAL A 308 6.42 9.08 -7.30
N ASP A 309 7.11 9.78 -8.20
CA ASP A 309 8.57 9.80 -8.25
C ASP A 309 9.18 10.71 -7.18
N GLY A 310 10.29 10.27 -6.58
CA GLY A 310 11.06 11.05 -5.61
C GLY A 310 11.28 10.31 -4.28
N GLY A 311 11.99 10.97 -3.36
CA GLY A 311 12.20 10.47 -2.01
C GLY A 311 10.98 10.73 -1.14
N VAL A 312 10.28 9.67 -0.77
CA VAL A 312 9.06 9.65 0.04
C VAL A 312 9.44 9.72 1.51
N GLN A 313 9.12 10.84 2.17
CA GLN A 313 9.30 10.99 3.62
C GLN A 313 8.21 10.23 4.39
N TRP A 314 6.97 10.30 3.92
CA TRP A 314 5.85 9.53 4.43
C TRP A 314 4.71 9.53 3.40
N ALA A 315 3.86 8.52 3.46
CA ALA A 315 2.67 8.45 2.63
C ALA A 315 1.57 7.62 3.30
N GLY A 316 0.34 7.81 2.83
CA GLY A 316 -0.80 7.09 3.36
C GLY A 316 -2.11 7.46 2.68
N VAL A 317 -3.20 7.09 3.34
CA VAL A 317 -4.58 7.33 2.92
C VAL A 317 -5.38 7.87 4.09
N GLY A 318 -6.29 8.81 3.85
CA GLY A 318 -7.21 9.27 4.88
C GLY A 318 -8.41 10.03 4.34
N ASP A 319 -9.49 10.03 5.12
CA ASP A 319 -10.72 10.78 4.86
C ASP A 319 -10.63 12.21 5.39
N THR A 320 -11.75 12.84 5.78
CA THR A 320 -11.75 14.17 6.39
C THR A 320 -11.03 14.23 7.75
N TYR A 321 -11.23 13.23 8.61
CA TYR A 321 -10.89 13.30 10.03
C TYR A 321 -9.86 12.28 10.48
N PHE A 322 -9.61 11.22 9.71
CA PHE A 322 -8.76 10.09 10.08
C PHE A 322 -7.76 9.80 8.96
N ALA A 323 -6.66 9.16 9.32
CA ALA A 323 -5.67 8.68 8.36
C ALA A 323 -4.93 7.45 8.87
N MET A 324 -4.42 6.68 7.93
CA MET A 324 -3.36 5.70 8.13
C MET A 324 -2.15 6.18 7.33
N ILE A 325 -0.99 6.31 7.97
CA ILE A 325 0.22 6.86 7.37
C ILE A 325 1.41 5.99 7.77
N ALA A 326 2.22 5.60 6.79
CA ALA A 326 3.52 4.99 7.01
C ALA A 326 4.63 6.05 6.84
N VAL A 327 5.55 6.07 7.79
CA VAL A 327 6.70 6.98 7.86
C VAL A 327 7.97 6.12 7.88
N PRO A 328 8.62 5.91 6.72
CA PRO A 328 9.90 5.24 6.66
C PRO A 328 10.99 5.99 7.44
N PRO A 329 12.07 5.32 7.88
CA PRO A 329 13.10 5.93 8.73
C PRO A 329 13.98 6.94 7.97
N LYS A 330 13.93 6.91 6.64
CA LYS A 330 14.61 7.82 5.72
C LYS A 330 13.79 7.93 4.44
N PRO A 331 13.96 8.99 3.62
CA PRO A 331 13.28 9.08 2.34
C PRO A 331 13.58 7.87 1.44
N LEU A 332 12.53 7.21 0.93
CA LEU A 332 12.64 6.06 0.02
C LEU A 332 11.89 6.33 -1.29
N ALA A 333 12.34 5.76 -2.40
CA ALA A 333 11.64 5.86 -3.68
C ALA A 333 10.66 4.68 -3.88
N GLY A 334 9.69 4.84 -4.79
CA GLY A 334 8.79 3.76 -5.20
C GLY A 334 7.38 3.83 -4.61
N LEU A 335 6.89 5.02 -4.26
CA LEU A 335 5.48 5.19 -3.87
C LEU A 335 4.55 5.00 -5.06
N GLU A 336 3.51 4.22 -4.83
CA GLU A 336 2.44 4.01 -5.80
C GLU A 336 1.07 4.10 -5.13
N TYR A 337 0.09 4.65 -5.82
CA TYR A 337 -1.32 4.58 -5.45
C TYR A 337 -2.07 3.64 -6.38
N ARG A 338 -2.97 2.84 -5.82
CA ARG A 338 -3.86 1.92 -6.53
C ARG A 338 -5.31 2.25 -6.21
N THR A 339 -6.20 2.08 -7.18
CA THR A 339 -7.63 2.28 -6.98
C THR A 339 -8.47 1.11 -7.45
N VAL A 340 -9.60 0.87 -6.77
CA VAL A 340 -10.60 -0.12 -7.17
C VAL A 340 -11.96 0.53 -7.11
N SER A 341 -12.72 0.49 -8.20
CA SER A 341 -14.10 0.99 -8.21
C SER A 341 -15.08 -0.05 -7.69
N TYR A 342 -16.14 0.40 -7.04
CA TYR A 342 -17.24 -0.43 -6.59
C TYR A 342 -18.55 0.36 -6.61
N GLN A 343 -19.68 -0.35 -6.60
CA GLN A 343 -21.01 0.25 -6.58
C GLN A 343 -21.55 0.25 -5.15
N GLN A 344 -21.83 1.43 -4.60
CA GLN A 344 -22.53 1.60 -3.33
C GLN A 344 -23.98 2.04 -3.59
N LYS A 345 -24.94 1.46 -2.86
CA LYS A 345 -26.34 1.92 -2.94
C LYS A 345 -26.57 3.03 -1.92
N ILE A 346 -26.91 4.22 -2.40
CA ILE A 346 -27.33 5.36 -1.57
C ILE A 346 -28.77 5.71 -1.93
N ASN A 347 -29.70 5.56 -0.97
CA ASN A 347 -31.15 5.73 -1.20
C ASN A 347 -31.64 4.95 -2.44
N ASP A 348 -31.29 3.66 -2.50
CA ASP A 348 -31.59 2.72 -3.61
C ASP A 348 -31.03 3.08 -4.98
N LYS A 349 -30.21 4.13 -5.08
CA LYS A 349 -29.52 4.51 -6.31
C LYS A 349 -28.07 4.01 -6.28
N PRO A 350 -27.59 3.35 -7.34
CA PRO A 350 -26.18 3.01 -7.45
C PRO A 350 -25.35 4.29 -7.59
N GLU A 351 -24.30 4.39 -6.78
CA GLU A 351 -23.27 5.41 -6.80
C GLU A 351 -21.92 4.70 -6.92
N GLU A 352 -21.15 5.07 -7.94
CA GLU A 352 -19.78 4.58 -8.09
C GLU A 352 -18.89 5.22 -7.03
N ARG A 353 -18.10 4.40 -6.36
CA ARG A 353 -17.11 4.81 -5.37
C ARG A 353 -15.77 4.19 -5.67
N LEU A 354 -14.73 4.81 -5.15
CA LEU A 354 -13.36 4.40 -5.33
C LEU A 354 -12.76 4.06 -3.98
N LEU A 355 -12.17 2.87 -3.90
CA LEU A 355 -11.19 2.54 -2.88
C LEU A 355 -9.83 3.03 -3.37
N ILE A 356 -9.00 3.56 -2.47
CA ILE A 356 -7.62 3.96 -2.75
C ILE A 356 -6.67 3.32 -1.73
N THR A 357 -5.56 2.76 -2.22
CA THR A 357 -4.46 2.20 -1.42
C THR A 357 -3.15 2.89 -1.80
N ALA A 358 -2.33 3.25 -0.82
CA ALA A 358 -0.93 3.60 -1.03
C ALA A 358 -0.04 2.38 -0.83
N LEU A 359 0.80 2.04 -1.80
CA LEU A 359 1.92 1.11 -1.63
C LEU A 359 3.13 1.96 -1.24
N VAL A 360 3.37 2.07 0.07
CA VAL A 360 4.41 2.95 0.62
C VAL A 360 5.72 2.17 0.71
N PRO A 361 6.84 2.65 0.14
CA PRO A 361 8.10 1.92 0.20
C PRO A 361 8.59 1.80 1.64
N VAL A 362 9.05 0.61 2.02
CA VAL A 362 9.58 0.29 3.34
C VAL A 362 10.93 -0.43 3.23
N PRO A 363 11.85 -0.22 4.19
CA PRO A 363 13.10 -0.97 4.23
C PRO A 363 12.84 -2.45 4.57
N THR A 364 13.68 -3.33 4.04
CA THR A 364 13.60 -4.80 4.22
C THR A 364 14.79 -5.36 5.02
N ASP A 365 15.54 -4.47 5.68
CA ASP A 365 16.71 -4.79 6.50
C ASP A 365 16.40 -4.86 8.02
N GLY A 366 15.12 -4.69 8.38
CA GLY A 366 14.66 -4.59 9.77
C GLY A 366 14.69 -3.18 10.35
N SER A 367 15.01 -2.15 9.55
CA SER A 367 14.83 -0.77 9.99
C SER A 367 13.36 -0.45 10.26
N LYS A 368 13.11 0.39 11.26
CA LYS A 368 11.76 0.72 11.73
C LYS A 368 11.04 1.69 10.79
N THR A 369 9.80 1.35 10.44
CA THR A 369 8.82 2.24 9.81
C THR A 369 7.73 2.52 10.83
N GLU A 370 7.41 3.79 11.06
CA GLU A 370 6.31 4.18 11.96
C GLU A 370 4.98 4.14 11.20
N LEU A 371 3.97 3.49 11.78
CA LEU A 371 2.60 3.46 11.26
C LEU A 371 1.72 4.29 12.19
N TYR A 372 1.21 5.42 11.73
CA TYR A 372 0.18 6.18 12.43
C TYR A 372 -1.22 5.76 11.95
N VAL A 373 -2.14 5.42 12.86
CA VAL A 373 -3.55 5.14 12.52
C VAL A 373 -4.45 5.88 13.50
N GLY A 374 -5.03 7.00 13.09
CA GLY A 374 -5.75 7.84 14.04
C GLY A 374 -6.34 9.15 13.53
N PRO A 375 -6.81 10.00 14.46
CA PRO A 375 -7.46 11.27 14.14
C PRO A 375 -6.48 12.35 13.69
N LYS A 376 -6.82 13.07 12.61
CA LYS A 376 -6.10 14.24 12.10
C LYS A 376 -6.33 15.52 12.92
N ASP A 377 -6.40 15.37 14.25
CA ASP A 377 -6.41 16.50 15.18
C ASP A 377 -4.99 17.06 15.31
N HIS A 378 -4.85 18.38 15.22
CA HIS A 378 -3.53 19.03 15.20
C HIS A 378 -2.69 18.74 16.46
N ARG A 379 -3.30 18.65 17.64
CA ARG A 379 -2.56 18.35 18.88
C ARG A 379 -2.11 16.90 18.90
N LEU A 380 -3.00 15.98 18.51
CA LEU A 380 -2.67 14.56 18.43
C LEU A 380 -1.57 14.29 17.40
N LEU A 381 -1.64 14.93 16.23
CA LEU A 381 -0.61 14.80 15.19
C LEU A 381 0.72 15.41 15.62
N LYS A 382 0.70 16.53 16.36
CA LYS A 382 1.94 17.11 16.92
C LYS A 382 2.59 16.13 17.90
N THR A 383 1.82 15.56 18.82
CA THR A 383 2.31 14.55 19.76
C THR A 383 2.84 13.31 19.03
N ALA A 384 2.10 12.80 18.03
CA ALA A 384 2.56 11.66 17.22
C ALA A 384 3.86 11.97 16.46
N SER A 385 4.02 13.19 15.93
CA SER A 385 5.26 13.61 15.28
C SER A 385 6.44 13.65 16.25
N GLU A 386 6.23 14.09 17.49
CA GLU A 386 7.25 14.06 18.55
C GLU A 386 7.63 12.62 18.94
N GLU A 387 6.64 11.73 19.07
CA GLU A 387 6.83 10.29 19.35
C GLU A 387 7.65 9.61 18.24
N ILE A 388 7.31 9.86 16.97
CA ILE A 388 8.01 9.34 15.78
C ILE A 388 9.47 9.83 15.73
N LYS A 389 9.70 11.11 16.01
CA LYS A 389 11.07 11.67 16.07
C LYS A 389 11.92 11.03 17.16
N GLN A 390 11.34 10.76 18.32
CA GLN A 390 12.04 10.09 19.42
C GLN A 390 12.41 8.64 19.07
N ALA A 391 11.61 7.98 18.22
CA ALA A 391 11.88 6.63 17.73
C ALA A 391 12.92 6.59 16.58
N GLY A 392 13.45 7.74 16.16
CA GLY A 392 14.44 7.85 15.07
C GLY A 392 13.82 8.10 13.69
N GLY A 393 12.52 8.42 13.64
CA GLY A 393 11.88 8.92 12.43
C GLY A 393 12.28 10.36 12.06
N PRO A 394 11.97 10.81 10.83
CA PRO A 394 12.37 12.10 10.28
C PRO A 394 11.73 13.34 10.92
#